data_AF-A0A7C5ICD8-F1
#
_entry.id   AF-A0A7C5ICD8-F1
#
_cell.length_a   1.000
_cell.length_b   1.000
_cell.length_c   1.000
_cell.angle_alpha   90.00
_cell.angle_beta   90.00
_cell.angle_gamma   90.00
#
_symmetry.space_group_name_H-M   'P 1'
#
loop_
_entity.id
_entity.type
_entity.pdbx_description
1 polymer ?
#
loop_
_entity_poly.entity_id
_entity_poly.type
_entity_poly.pdbx_seq_one_letter_code
_entity_poly.pdbx_strand_id
1 'polypeptide(L)'
;SLAALLEGEAERVASKRIGLFSYGSGSCAEFFSGRVGPQAYLWRDRTGVAWALENRVEIDYDTYVRMRQESEAMGRDGSFRVPRGPLNGDVMFLGVRDHRRIYHSPQRAALVA
;
A
#
# COMPACT_ATOMS: atom_id res chain seq x y z
N SER A 1 7.73 8.60 -0.54
CA SER A 1 8.77 9.64 -0.32
C SER A 1 8.73 10.25 1.08
N LEU A 2 7.64 10.89 1.50
CA LEU A 2 7.57 11.49 2.85
C LEU A 2 7.72 10.46 3.98
N ALA A 3 6.99 9.34 3.92
CA ALA A 3 7.11 8.28 4.94
C ALA A 3 8.55 7.77 5.08
N ALA A 4 9.21 7.46 3.96
CA ALA A 4 10.62 7.03 3.95
C ALA A 4 11.58 8.10 4.52
N LEU A 5 11.33 9.39 4.24
CA LEU A 5 12.10 10.49 4.84
C LEU A 5 11.94 10.51 6.37
N LEU A 6 10.73 10.29 6.89
CA LEU A 6 10.49 10.26 8.34
C LEU A 6 11.04 8.99 8.99
N GLU A 7 11.00 7.85 8.30
CA GLU A 7 11.54 6.59 8.81
C GLU A 7 13.07 6.69 9.01
N GLY A 8 13.82 7.16 8.00
CA GLY A 8 15.28 7.17 8.04
C GLY A 8 15.92 8.47 8.56
N GLU A 9 15.29 9.62 8.32
CA GLU A 9 15.94 10.94 8.44
C GLU A 9 15.19 11.90 9.37
N ALA A 10 14.22 11.42 10.16
CA ALA A 10 13.37 12.26 11.00
C ALA A 10 14.15 13.23 11.92
N GLU A 11 15.24 12.78 12.54
CA GLU A 11 16.09 13.64 13.38
C GLU A 11 16.77 14.74 12.56
N ARG A 12 17.28 14.41 11.38
CA ARG A 12 17.93 15.38 10.48
C ARG A 12 16.96 16.45 10.01
N VAL A 13 15.69 16.10 9.81
CA VAL A 13 14.67 17.04 9.32
C VAL A 13 13.83 17.69 10.43
N ALA A 14 14.02 17.32 11.70
CA ALA A 14 13.28 17.88 12.83
C ALA A 14 13.38 19.41 12.89
N SER A 15 12.24 20.09 13.10
CA SER A 15 12.10 21.56 13.13
C SER A 15 12.43 22.28 11.80
N LYS A 16 12.80 21.55 10.74
CA LYS A 16 13.10 22.11 9.42
C LYS A 16 11.83 22.21 8.56
N ARG A 17 11.88 23.09 7.57
CA ARG A 17 10.88 23.15 6.49
C ARG A 17 11.29 22.17 5.40
N ILE A 18 10.35 21.36 4.94
CA ILE A 18 10.51 20.48 3.78
C ILE A 18 9.59 20.94 2.65
N GLY A 19 10.04 20.78 1.41
CA GLY A 19 9.23 20.96 0.21
C GLY A 19 8.65 19.62 -0.25
N LEU A 20 7.42 19.64 -0.73
CA LEU A 20 6.71 18.50 -1.28
C LEU A 20 6.19 18.91 -2.66
N PHE A 21 6.69 18.22 -3.67
CA PHE A 21 6.26 18.40 -5.05
C PHE A 21 5.42 17.21 -5.47
N SER A 22 4.19 17.49 -5.91
CA SER A 22 3.26 16.51 -6.45
C SER A 22 3.02 16.80 -7.92
N TYR A 23 3.01 15.75 -8.74
CA TYR A 23 2.77 15.84 -10.17
C TYR A 23 1.85 14.70 -10.62
N GLY A 24 0.85 15.02 -11.42
CA GLY A 24 0.01 14.07 -12.14
C GLY A 24 0.01 14.40 -13.63
N SER A 25 0.18 13.38 -14.48
CA SER A 25 0.07 13.56 -15.93
C SER A 25 -1.29 14.13 -16.32
N GLY A 26 -1.31 15.02 -17.32
CA GLY A 26 -2.45 15.89 -17.63
C GLY A 26 -1.95 17.34 -17.63
N SER A 27 -2.29 18.13 -16.60
CA SER A 27 -1.69 19.47 -16.46
C SER A 27 -1.56 19.99 -15.03
N CYS A 28 -1.68 19.12 -14.01
CA CYS A 28 -1.68 19.57 -12.62
C CYS A 28 -0.39 19.18 -11.89
N ALA A 29 0.21 20.18 -11.26
CA ALA A 29 1.30 20.02 -10.33
C ALA A 29 1.09 20.98 -9.16
N GLU A 30 1.53 20.57 -7.98
CA GLU A 30 1.46 21.39 -6.78
C GLU A 30 2.79 21.33 -6.03
N PHE A 31 3.25 22.49 -5.58
CA PHE A 31 4.37 22.59 -4.66
C PHE A 31 3.87 23.17 -3.34
N PHE A 32 4.01 22.39 -2.27
CA PHE A 32 3.67 22.82 -0.93
C PHE A 32 4.85 22.62 0.01
N SER A 33 4.81 23.29 1.16
CA SER A 33 5.85 23.14 2.18
C SER A 33 5.23 22.89 3.54
N GLY A 34 5.88 22.03 4.33
CA GLY A 34 5.49 21.72 5.70
C GLY A 34 6.66 21.91 6.65
N ARG A 35 6.38 22.24 7.91
CA ARG A 35 7.40 22.22 8.97
C ARG A 35 7.32 20.89 9.70
N VAL A 36 8.44 20.19 9.76
CA VAL A 36 8.54 18.93 10.51
C VAL A 36 8.58 19.26 12.00
N GLY A 37 7.73 18.61 12.79
CA GLY A 37 7.68 18.83 14.24
C GLY A 37 8.99 18.41 14.93
N PRO A 38 9.33 19.01 16.08
CA PRO A 38 10.53 18.65 16.84
C PRO A 38 10.52 17.19 17.31
N GLN A 39 9.33 16.61 17.44
CA GLN A 39 9.12 15.22 17.87
C GLN A 39 9.06 14.22 16.70
N ALA A 40 9.50 14.58 15.50
CA ALA A 40 9.46 13.68 14.35
C ALA A 40 10.25 12.39 14.56
N TYR A 41 11.26 12.39 15.42
CA TYR A 41 12.01 11.18 15.81
C TYR A 41 11.12 10.08 16.39
N LEU A 42 9.94 10.42 16.95
CA LEU A 42 8.96 9.43 17.43
C LEU A 42 8.38 8.57 16.31
N TRP A 43 8.56 8.96 15.05
CA TRP A 43 8.10 8.22 13.87
C TRP A 43 9.17 7.34 13.24
N ARG A 44 10.42 7.37 13.72
CA ARG A 44 11.47 6.44 13.28
C ARG A 44 11.00 5.00 13.51
N ASP A 45 11.09 4.18 12.46
CA ASP A 45 10.65 2.78 12.44
C ASP A 45 9.17 2.57 12.79
N ARG A 46 8.34 3.62 12.74
CA ARG A 46 6.90 3.56 13.08
C ARG A 46 5.99 3.88 11.90
N THR A 47 6.53 4.16 10.71
CA THR A 47 5.68 4.36 9.52
C THR A 47 5.20 3.04 8.93
N GLY A 48 5.78 1.91 9.35
CA GLY A 48 5.47 0.58 8.84
C GLY A 48 6.08 0.29 7.48
N VAL A 49 6.86 1.23 6.92
CA VAL A 49 7.49 1.09 5.59
C VAL A 49 8.51 -0.04 5.61
N ALA A 50 9.42 -0.07 6.59
CA ALA A 50 10.44 -1.12 6.68
C ALA A 50 9.79 -2.51 6.78
N TRP A 51 8.87 -2.68 7.73
CA TRP A 51 8.13 -3.92 7.92
C TRP A 51 7.40 -4.37 6.65
N ALA A 52 6.69 -3.45 5.97
CA ALA A 52 5.96 -3.77 4.75
C ALA A 52 6.87 -4.18 3.58
N LEU A 53 8.12 -3.71 3.54
CA LEU A 53 9.10 -4.07 2.51
C LEU A 53 9.80 -5.40 2.82
N GLU A 54 10.15 -5.62 4.09
CA GLU A 54 10.84 -6.82 4.60
C GLU A 54 9.97 -8.06 4.55
N ASN A 55 8.64 -7.92 4.73
CA ASN A 55 7.70 -9.05 4.72
C ASN A 55 7.18 -9.41 3.31
N ARG A 56 7.81 -8.89 2.25
CA ARG A 56 7.45 -9.25 0.87
C ARG A 56 8.08 -10.57 0.46
N VAL A 57 7.40 -11.24 -0.47
CA VAL A 57 7.92 -12.43 -1.13
C VAL A 57 8.53 -12.01 -2.46
N GLU A 58 9.80 -12.35 -2.66
CA GLU A 58 10.47 -12.20 -3.96
C GLU A 58 9.89 -13.19 -4.97
N ILE A 59 9.72 -12.75 -6.22
CA ILE A 59 9.19 -13.57 -7.32
C ILE A 59 10.15 -13.53 -8.50
N ASP A 60 10.21 -14.62 -9.26
CA ASP A 60 10.95 -14.68 -10.51
C ASP A 60 10.18 -13.99 -11.66
N TYR A 61 10.86 -13.84 -12.80
CA TYR A 61 10.33 -13.18 -13.98
C TYR A 61 9.09 -13.89 -14.55
N ASP A 62 9.11 -15.23 -14.64
CA ASP A 62 8.00 -16.00 -15.22
C ASP A 62 6.75 -15.89 -14.34
N THR A 63 6.92 -15.92 -13.02
CA THR A 63 5.86 -15.69 -12.05
C THR A 63 5.31 -14.28 -12.18
N TYR A 64 6.16 -13.27 -12.32
CA TYR A 64 5.73 -11.89 -12.57
C TYR A 64 4.87 -11.77 -13.83
N VAL A 65 5.32 -12.32 -14.96
CA VAL A 65 4.59 -12.23 -16.24
C VAL A 65 3.22 -12.92 -16.12
N ARG A 66 3.17 -14.11 -15.52
CA ARG A 66 1.92 -14.84 -15.26
C ARG A 66 0.96 -14.00 -14.40
N MET A 67 1.43 -13.51 -13.25
CA MET A 67 0.61 -12.69 -12.34
C MET A 67 0.12 -11.40 -13.01
N ARG A 68 0.95 -10.79 -13.86
CA ARG A 68 0.59 -9.58 -14.60
C ARG A 68 -0.57 -9.83 -15.56
N GLN A 69 -0.57 -10.96 -16.27
CA GLN A 69 -1.65 -11.37 -17.17
C GLN A 69 -2.93 -11.72 -16.40
N GLU A 70 -2.79 -12.47 -15.30
CA GLU A 70 -3.91 -12.81 -14.41
C GLU A 70 -4.58 -11.54 -13.85
N SER A 71 -3.80 -10.55 -13.44
CA SER A 71 -4.30 -9.27 -12.93
C SER A 71 -5.17 -8.52 -13.94
N GLU A 72 -4.81 -8.52 -15.24
CA GLU A 72 -5.63 -7.91 -16.29
C GLU A 72 -6.95 -8.64 -16.49
N ALA A 73 -6.91 -9.96 -16.45
CA ALA A 73 -8.10 -10.79 -16.58
C ALA A 73 -9.06 -10.59 -15.40
N MET A 74 -8.52 -10.38 -14.19
CA MET A 74 -9.32 -10.16 -12.97
C MET A 74 -10.14 -8.87 -12.98
N GLY A 75 -9.76 -7.86 -13.79
CA GLY A 75 -10.51 -6.60 -13.89
C GLY A 75 -11.84 -6.70 -14.66
N ARG A 76 -12.10 -7.81 -15.36
CA ARG A 76 -13.28 -8.00 -16.23
C ARG A 76 -14.46 -8.58 -15.47
N ASP A 77 -15.68 -8.24 -15.88
CA ASP A 77 -16.88 -8.87 -15.31
C ASP A 77 -16.90 -10.38 -15.58
N GLY A 78 -17.38 -11.17 -14.60
CA GLY A 78 -17.30 -12.63 -14.62
C GLY A 78 -15.94 -13.21 -14.22
N SER A 79 -14.98 -12.37 -13.78
CA SER A 79 -13.67 -12.83 -13.33
C SER A 79 -13.66 -13.42 -11.93
N PHE A 80 -14.76 -13.31 -11.17
CA PHE A 80 -14.84 -13.83 -9.81
C PHE A 80 -14.33 -15.28 -9.70
N ARG A 81 -13.44 -15.52 -8.75
CA ARG A 81 -12.93 -16.85 -8.40
C ARG A 81 -13.18 -17.09 -6.92
N VAL A 82 -13.72 -18.26 -6.60
CA VAL A 82 -13.76 -18.74 -5.21
C VAL A 82 -12.36 -19.21 -4.85
N PRO A 83 -11.70 -18.62 -3.84
CA PRO A 83 -10.37 -19.06 -3.45
C PRO A 83 -10.38 -20.52 -2.99
N ARG A 84 -9.38 -21.28 -3.40
CA ARG A 84 -9.18 -22.66 -2.95
C ARG A 84 -8.13 -22.66 -1.85
N GLY A 85 -8.55 -22.91 -0.61
CA GLY A 85 -7.66 -22.97 0.56
C GLY A 85 -7.88 -21.83 1.56
N PRO A 86 -7.20 -21.88 2.72
CA PRO A 86 -7.29 -20.84 3.74
C PRO A 86 -6.76 -19.51 3.18
N LEU A 87 -7.58 -18.48 3.30
CA LEU A 87 -7.19 -17.11 3.00
C LEU A 87 -6.50 -16.56 4.24
N ASN A 88 -5.18 -16.69 4.28
CA ASN A 88 -4.38 -16.07 5.32
C ASN A 88 -4.10 -14.62 4.90
N GLY A 89 -4.57 -13.66 5.69
CA GLY A 89 -4.21 -12.25 5.53
C GLY A 89 -5.38 -11.29 5.37
N ASP A 90 -5.00 -10.04 5.07
CA ASP A 90 -5.84 -8.86 4.99
C ASP A 90 -6.87 -8.88 3.86
N VAL A 91 -7.41 -7.72 3.53
CA VAL A 91 -8.37 -7.53 2.44
C VAL A 91 -7.77 -7.98 1.11
N MET A 92 -8.45 -8.90 0.41
CA MET A 92 -8.02 -9.42 -0.90
C MET A 92 -9.10 -9.25 -1.95
N PHE A 93 -8.70 -8.87 -3.16
CA PHE A 93 -9.60 -8.77 -4.31
C PHE A 93 -9.85 -10.15 -4.94
N LEU A 94 -11.11 -10.54 -5.10
CA LEU A 94 -11.53 -11.85 -5.62
C LEU A 94 -12.01 -11.83 -7.07
N GLY A 95 -12.12 -10.63 -7.67
CA GLY A 95 -12.61 -10.42 -9.03
C GLY A 95 -13.91 -9.62 -9.08
N VAL A 96 -14.54 -9.62 -10.26
CA VAL A 96 -15.77 -8.88 -10.55
C VAL A 96 -16.90 -9.85 -10.88
N ARG A 97 -18.08 -9.60 -10.32
CA ARG A 97 -19.31 -10.33 -10.62
C ARG A 97 -20.49 -9.37 -10.66
N ASP A 98 -21.27 -9.41 -11.73
CA ASP A 98 -22.38 -8.48 -11.99
C ASP A 98 -21.94 -7.03 -11.86
N HIS A 99 -20.77 -6.70 -12.44
CA HIS A 99 -20.14 -5.38 -12.34
C HIS A 99 -19.77 -4.91 -10.91
N ARG A 100 -19.80 -5.81 -9.93
CA ARG A 100 -19.39 -5.52 -8.54
C ARG A 100 -18.03 -6.13 -8.24
N ARG A 101 -17.15 -5.34 -7.63
CA ARG A 101 -15.88 -5.83 -7.10
C ARG A 101 -16.14 -6.64 -5.84
N ILE A 102 -15.65 -7.87 -5.82
CA ILE A 102 -15.80 -8.78 -4.69
C ILE A 102 -14.47 -8.84 -3.95
N TYR A 103 -14.52 -8.71 -2.63
CA TYR A 103 -13.35 -8.77 -1.77
C TYR A 103 -13.56 -9.82 -0.68
N HIS A 104 -12.49 -10.53 -0.34
CA HIS A 104 -12.38 -11.20 0.93
C HIS A 104 -11.95 -10.17 1.97
N SER A 105 -12.54 -10.22 3.15
CA SER A 105 -12.00 -9.58 4.35
C SER A 105 -11.85 -10.66 5.42
N PRO A 106 -10.75 -10.67 6.19
CA PRO A 106 -10.67 -11.53 7.36
C PRO A 106 -11.85 -11.22 8.29
N GLN A 107 -12.45 -12.24 8.92
CA GLN A 107 -13.47 -11.98 9.94
C GLN A 107 -12.82 -11.17 11.06
N ARG A 108 -13.37 -9.98 11.37
CA ARG A 108 -13.04 -9.33 12.64
C ARG A 108 -13.47 -10.27 13.75
N ALA A 109 -12.54 -10.72 14.59
CA ALA A 109 -12.91 -11.25 15.89
C ALA A 109 -13.77 -10.19 16.57
N ALA A 110 -15.00 -10.54 16.95
CA ALA A 110 -15.81 -9.65 17.77
C ALA A 110 -14.99 -9.33 19.02
N LEU A 111 -14.67 -8.05 19.24
CA LEU A 111 -14.20 -7.58 20.53
C LEU A 111 -15.34 -7.84 21.50
N VAL A 112 -15.28 -8.98 22.20
CA VAL A 112 -16.12 -9.22 23.37
C VAL A 112 -15.62 -8.24 24.43
N ALA A 113 -16.49 -7.29 24.75
CA ALA A 113 -16.30 -6.27 25.78
C ALA A 113 -16.24 -6.88 27.18
#